data_AF-A0A9W5AS41-F1
#
_entry.id   AF-A0A9W5AS41-F1
#
_cell.length_a   1.000
_cell.length_b   1.000
_cell.length_c   1.000
_cell.angle_alpha   90.00
_cell.angle_beta   90.00
_cell.angle_gamma   90.00
#
_symmetry.space_group_name_H-M   'P 1'
#
loop_
_entity.id
_entity.type
_entity.pdbx_description
1 polymer ?
#
loop_
_entity_poly.entity_id
_entity_poly.type
_entity_poly.pdbx_seq_one_letter_code
_entity_poly.pdbx_strand_id
1 'polypeptide(L)' 'MTYQEKLEQEKAYKEYEKHLAEQFAQSEDGEFEISDSECKGLEYLKQAHQEIGSTDKN' A
#
# COMPACT_ATOMS: atom_id res chain seq x y z
N MET A 1 6.47 12.41 9.26
CA MET A 1 5.27 11.78 9.86
C MET A 1 5.38 11.71 11.38
N THR A 2 4.27 11.88 12.05
CA THR A 2 4.02 11.56 13.45
C THR A 2 3.84 10.05 13.63
N TYR A 3 3.90 9.58 14.88
CA TYR A 3 3.66 8.17 15.22
C TYR A 3 2.27 7.69 14.78
N GLN A 4 1.26 8.56 14.90
CA GLN A 4 -0.11 8.26 14.52
C GLN A 4 -0.23 8.02 13.00
N GLU A 5 0.38 8.90 12.20
CA GLU A 5 0.38 8.80 10.74
C GLU A 5 1.12 7.53 10.26
N LYS A 6 2.21 7.14 10.93
CA LYS A 6 2.90 5.89 10.64
C LYS A 6 2.03 4.66 10.92
N LEU A 7 1.30 4.66 12.03
CA LEU A 7 0.35 3.59 12.36
C LEU A 7 -0.79 3.49 11.35
N GLU A 8 -1.32 4.62 10.88
CA GLU A 8 -2.36 4.65 9.85
C GLU A 8 -1.83 4.12 8.51
N GLN A 9 -0.60 4.48 8.15
CA GLN A 9 0.04 3.96 6.95
C GLN A 9 0.28 2.45 7.00
N GLU A 10 0.79 1.92 8.12
CA GLU A 10 0.97 0.47 8.30
C GLU A 10 -0.35 -0.29 8.23
N LYS A 11 -1.44 0.30 8.76
CA LYS A 11 -2.79 -0.28 8.61
C LYS A 11 -3.24 -0.31 7.15
N ALA A 12 -3.05 0.80 6.43
CA ALA A 12 -3.44 0.89 5.02
C ALA A 12 -2.67 -0.13 4.15
N TYR A 13 -1.38 -0.35 4.42
CA TYR A 13 -0.61 -1.40 3.74
C TYR A 13 -1.15 -2.81 4.02
N LYS A 14 -1.43 -3.13 5.29
CA LYS A 14 -1.98 -4.45 5.66
C LYS A 14 -3.36 -4.69 5.06
N GLU A 15 -4.19 -3.65 5.00
CA GLU A 15 -5.51 -3.73 4.40
C GLU A 15 -5.41 -3.97 2.89
N TYR A 16 -4.47 -3.30 2.23
CA TYR A 16 -4.22 -3.51 0.81
C TYR A 16 -3.64 -4.91 0.51
N GLU A 17 -2.72 -5.43 1.32
CA GLU A 17 -2.22 -6.81 1.21
C GLU A 17 -3.35 -7.83 1.33
N LYS A 18 -4.29 -7.61 2.27
CA LYS A 18 -5.46 -8.45 2.43
C LYS A 18 -6.37 -8.40 1.21
N HIS A 19 -6.61 -7.21 0.66
CA HIS A 19 -7.38 -7.02 -0.58
C HIS A 19 -6.75 -7.79 -1.74
N LEU A 20 -5.42 -7.70 -1.93
CA LEU A 20 -4.71 -8.47 -2.96
C LEU A 20 -4.84 -9.99 -2.75
N ALA A 21 -4.74 -10.46 -1.50
CA ALA A 21 -4.90 -11.87 -1.19
C ALA A 21 -6.32 -12.38 -1.47
N GLU A 22 -7.34 -11.56 -1.22
CA GLU A 22 -8.74 -11.87 -1.54
C GLU A 22 -8.98 -11.91 -3.06
N GLN A 23 -8.44 -10.95 -3.81
CA GLN A 23 -8.48 -10.95 -5.28
C GLN A 23 -7.79 -12.19 -5.85
N PHE A 24 -6.61 -12.53 -5.32
CA PHE A 24 -5.89 -13.73 -5.73
C PHE A 24 -6.66 -15.02 -5.42
N ALA A 25 -7.28 -15.12 -4.24
CA ALA A 25 -8.06 -16.29 -3.85
C ALA A 25 -9.36 -16.46 -4.67
N GLN A 26 -9.89 -15.37 -5.22
CA GLN A 26 -11.08 -15.36 -6.07
C GLN A 26 -10.75 -15.53 -7.56
N SER A 27 -9.48 -15.37 -7.95
CA SER A 27 -9.02 -15.58 -9.31
C SER A 27 -8.93 -17.07 -9.63
N GLU A 28 -9.46 -17.48 -10.79
CA GLU A 28 -9.43 -18.87 -11.25
C GLU A 28 -8.04 -19.29 -11.79
N ASP A 29 -7.29 -18.35 -12.37
CA ASP A 29 -5.97 -18.56 -12.97
C ASP A 29 -4.82 -17.98 -12.13
N GLY A 30 -5.14 -17.33 -11.02
CA GLY A 30 -4.18 -16.62 -10.17
C GLY A 30 -3.76 -15.26 -10.73
N GLU A 31 -4.39 -14.80 -11.81
CA GLU A 31 -4.19 -13.48 -12.38
C GLU A 31 -5.38 -12.56 -12.05
N PHE A 32 -5.08 -11.32 -11.71
CA PHE A 32 -6.08 -10.27 -11.54
C PHE A 32 -5.47 -8.93 -11.93
N GLU A 33 -6.30 -8.06 -12.51
CA GLU A 33 -5.87 -6.72 -12.92
C GLU A 33 -6.08 -5.73 -11.77
N ILE A 34 -5.08 -4.90 -11.53
CA ILE A 34 -5.19 -3.77 -10.61
C ILE A 34 -5.61 -2.56 -11.43
N SER A 35 -6.69 -1.89 -11.03
CA SER A 35 -7.19 -0.71 -11.74
C SER A 35 -6.24 0.48 -11.62
N ASP A 36 -6.29 1.41 -12.58
CA ASP A 36 -5.54 2.68 -12.52
C ASP A 36 -5.82 3.48 -11.23
N SER A 37 -7.05 3.37 -10.70
CA SER A 37 -7.42 3.97 -9.42
C SER A 37 -6.71 3.33 -8.23
N GLU A 38 -6.57 2.01 -8.22
CA GLU A 38 -5.86 1.29 -7.16
C GLU A 38 -4.36 1.51 -7.26
N CYS A 39 -3.81 1.59 -8.47
CA CYS A 39 -2.42 1.99 -8.71
C CYS A 39 -2.11 3.37 -8.11
N LYS A 40 -2.99 4.36 -8.28
CA LYS A 40 -2.83 5.69 -7.66
C LYS A 40 -2.87 5.64 -6.13
N GLY A 41 -3.74 4.81 -5.57
CA GLY A 41 -3.80 4.58 -4.12
C GLY A 41 -2.50 3.98 -3.58
N LEU A 42 -1.94 3.01 -4.29
CA LEU A 42 -0.64 2.40 -4.01
C LEU A 42 0.53 3.39 -4.11
N GLU A 43 0.55 4.21 -5.16
CA GLU A 43 1.58 5.23 -5.36
C GLU A 43 1.56 6.26 -4.23
N TYR A 44 0.36 6.69 -3.81
CA TYR A 44 0.20 7.58 -2.66
C TYR A 44 0.74 6.96 -1.36
N LEU A 45 0.41 5.68 -1.10
CA LEU A 45 0.94 4.95 0.05
C LEU A 45 2.47 4.84 0.02
N LYS A 46 3.04 4.54 -1.16
CA LYS A 46 4.50 4.44 -1.40
C LYS A 46 5.22 5.76 -1.25
N GLN A 47 4.69 6.84 -1.81
CA GLN A 47 5.30 8.16 -1.73
C GLN A 47 5.35 8.65 -0.28
N ALA A 48 4.26 8.46 0.46
CA ALA A 48 4.22 8.72 1.89
C ALA A 48 5.29 7.89 2.66
N HIS A 49 5.60 6.68 2.22
CA HIS A 49 6.62 5.82 2.85
C HIS A 49 8.06 6.24 2.47
N GLN A 50 8.28 6.68 1.22
CA GLN A 50 9.59 7.18 0.78
C GLN A 50 9.96 8.53 1.39
N GLU A 51 8.97 9.39 1.63
CA GLU A 51 9.18 10.64 2.39
C GLU A 51 9.62 10.37 3.83
N ILE A 52 9.16 9.26 4.44
CA ILE A 52 9.61 8.82 5.77
C ILE A 52 11.06 8.31 5.74
N GLY A 53 11.43 7.57 4.69
CA GLY A 53 12.78 7.00 4.51
C GLY A 53 13.87 8.02 4.12
N SER A 54 13.50 9.26 3.80
CA SER A 54 14.45 10.34 3.47
C SER A 54 14.92 11.14 4.70
N THR A 55 14.56 10.72 5.90
CA THR A 55 15.00 11.34 7.17
C THR A 55 16.23 10.63 7.76
N ASP A 56 17.23 10.34 6.93
CA ASP A 56 18.61 10.11 7.35
C ASP A 56 19.55 10.85 6.38
N LYS A 57 19.55 12.17 6.52
CA LYS A 57 20.67 13.02 6.09
C LYS A 57 20.87 14.12 7.13
N ASN A 58 21.93 13.89 7.91
CA ASN A 58 22.73 14.81 8.73
C ASN A 58 22.32 15.00 10.20
#